data_AF-A0A924S0A3-F1
#
_entry.id   AF-A0A924S0A3-F1
#
_cell.length_a   1.000
_cell.length_b   1.000
_cell.length_c   1.000
_cell.angle_alpha   90.00
_cell.angle_beta   90.00
_cell.angle_gamma   90.00
#
_symmetry.space_group_name_H-M   'P 1'
#
loop_
_entity.id
_entity.type
_entity.pdbx_description
1 polymer ?
#
loop_
_entity_poly.entity_id
_entity_poly.type
_entity_poly.pdbx_seq_one_letter_code
_entity_poly.pdbx_strand_id
1 'polypeptide(L)' 'MYVDSHCHLAFPELNDRLHAILADMRAADVRGALCICTAMDEFESVHALAAAHDNLWASVGV' A
#
# COMPACT_ATOMS: atom_id res chain seq x y z
N MET A 1 -15.28 9.77 -0.79
CA MET A 1 -14.55 8.54 -0.42
C MET A 1 -13.90 7.99 -1.67
N TYR A 2 -12.58 7.89 -1.66
CA TYR A 2 -11.76 7.42 -2.78
C TYR A 2 -11.05 6.11 -2.42
N VAL A 3 -10.74 5.35 -3.47
CA VAL A 3 -9.86 4.18 -3.40
C VAL A 3 -8.75 4.42 -4.40
N ASP A 4 -7.50 4.38 -3.93
CA ASP A 4 -6.34 4.36 -4.82
C ASP A 4 -6.20 2.94 -5.39
N SER A 5 -6.57 2.77 -6.65
CA SER A 5 -6.55 1.45 -7.28
C SER A 5 -5.15 0.97 -7.67
N HIS A 6 -4.11 1.82 -7.57
CA HIS A 6 -2.76 1.46 -7.98
C HIS A 6 -1.71 2.31 -7.25
N CYS A 7 -1.08 1.74 -6.22
CA CYS A 7 0.00 2.38 -5.49
C CYS A 7 1.16 1.42 -5.23
N HIS A 8 2.31 1.96 -4.82
CA HIS A 8 3.52 1.21 -4.50
C HIS A 8 4.01 1.51 -3.07
N LEU A 9 3.10 1.44 -2.09
CA LEU A 9 3.41 1.78 -0.69
C LEU A 9 4.43 0.85 -0.02
N ALA A 10 4.66 -0.34 -0.58
CA ALA A 10 5.65 -1.31 -0.08
C ALA A 10 7.10 -1.00 -0.51
N PHE A 11 7.33 0.07 -1.28
CA PHE A 11 8.66 0.47 -1.70
C PHE A 11 9.53 0.90 -0.50
N PRO A 12 10.78 0.40 -0.39
CA PRO A 12 11.63 0.65 0.77
C PRO A 12 11.81 2.13 1.14
N GLU A 13 11.83 3.01 0.13
CA GLU A 13 11.99 4.46 0.29
C GLU A 13 10.81 5.13 1.00
N LEU A 14 9.66 4.47 1.10
CA LEU A 14 8.45 4.97 1.75
C LEU A 14 8.25 4.45 3.17
N ASN A 15 9.04 3.46 3.61
CA ASN A 15 8.88 2.81 4.92
C ASN A 15 8.86 3.81 6.09
N ASP A 16 9.82 4.74 6.12
CA ASP A 16 9.93 5.75 7.18
C ASP A 16 8.77 6.77 7.18
N ARG A 17 8.03 6.86 6.06
CA ARG A 17 6.93 7.81 5.86
C ARG A 17 5.56 7.15 5.87
N LEU A 18 5.47 5.82 5.96
CA LEU A 18 4.22 5.08 5.80
C LEU A 18 3.11 5.61 6.72
N HIS A 19 3.41 5.86 8.00
CA HIS A 19 2.43 6.40 8.93
C HIS A 19 1.91 7.79 8.54
N ALA A 20 2.78 8.67 8.04
CA ALA A 20 2.39 9.98 7.55
C ALA A 20 1.52 9.86 6.28
N ILE A 21 1.92 9.00 5.34
CA ILE A 21 1.16 8.74 4.11
C ILE A 21 -0.25 8.22 4.43
N LEU A 22 -0.39 7.28 5.37
CA LEU A 22 -1.70 6.78 5.80
C LEU A 22 -2.55 7.88 6.46
N ALA A 23 -1.94 8.85 7.15
CA ALA A 23 -2.65 10.00 7.69
C ALA A 23 -3.11 10.96 6.59
N ASP A 24 -2.25 11.24 5.60
CA ASP A 24 -2.55 12.08 4.45
C ASP A 24 -3.66 11.47 3.59
N MET A 25 -3.63 10.15 3.38
CA MET A 25 -4.71 9.41 2.71
C MET A 25 -6.06 9.65 3.42
N ARG A 26 -6.11 9.51 4.75
CA ARG A 26 -7.33 9.77 5.52
C ARG A 26 -7.78 11.23 5.41
N ALA A 27 -6.85 12.19 5.47
CA ALA A 27 -7.16 13.61 5.34
C ALA A 27 -7.70 13.98 3.95
N ALA A 28 -7.24 13.29 2.91
CA ALA A 28 -7.70 13.43 1.52
C ALA A 28 -8.94 12.58 1.18
N ASP A 29 -9.56 11.92 2.17
CA ASP A 29 -10.69 11.01 2.01
C ASP A 29 -10.41 9.79 1.09
N VAL A 30 -9.13 9.38 0.99
CA VAL A 30 -8.70 8.08 0.45
C VAL A 30 -8.83 7.04 1.55
N ARG A 31 -9.83 6.18 1.43
CA ARG A 31 -10.21 5.22 2.48
C ARG A 31 -9.69 3.81 2.23
N GLY A 32 -9.07 3.57 1.08
CA GLY A 32 -8.44 2.31 0.77
C GLY A 32 -7.43 2.42 -0.38
N ALA A 33 -6.50 1.47 -0.47
CA ALA A 33 -5.54 1.41 -1.56
C ALA A 33 -5.14 -0.02 -1.94
N LEU A 34 -4.91 -0.26 -3.24
CA LEU A 34 -4.34 -1.50 -3.76
C LEU A 34 -2.84 -1.32 -4.02
N CYS A 35 -2.03 -2.04 -3.25
CA CYS A 35 -0.57 -2.07 -3.37
C CYS A 35 -0.17 -3.09 -4.45
N ILE A 36 0.57 -2.63 -5.46
CA ILE A 36 0.95 -3.44 -6.61
C ILE A 36 2.32 -4.06 -6.40
N CYS A 37 2.36 -5.39 -6.46
CA CYS A 37 3.59 -6.16 -6.55
C CYS A 37 4.09 -6.16 -7.99
N THR A 38 5.36 -5.82 -8.20
CA THR A 38 5.97 -5.72 -9.54
C THR A 38 6.99 -6.80 -9.83
N ALA A 39 7.49 -7.48 -8.80
CA ALA A 39 8.35 -8.63 -8.92
C ALA A 39 8.02 -9.70 -7.86
N MET A 40 8.26 -10.98 -8.18
CA MET A 40 7.89 -12.10 -7.29
C MET A 40 8.61 -12.09 -5.94
N ASP A 41 9.83 -11.54 -5.89
CA ASP A 41 10.63 -11.39 -4.67
C ASP A 41 10.16 -10.25 -3.75
N GLU A 42 9.35 -9.31 -4.27
CA GLU A 42 8.72 -8.25 -3.49
C GLU A 42 7.42 -8.69 -2.79
N PHE A 43 6.85 -9.83 -3.20
CA PHE A 43 5.51 -10.24 -2.78
C PHE A 43 5.37 -10.33 -1.26
N GLU A 44 6.39 -10.84 -0.56
CA GLU A 44 6.36 -10.94 0.90
C GLU A 44 6.15 -9.56 1.56
N SER A 45 6.86 -8.54 1.10
CA SER A 45 6.75 -7.16 1.59
C SER A 45 5.39 -6.55 1.27
N VAL A 46 4.89 -6.73 0.04
CA VAL A 46 3.58 -6.20 -0.39
C VAL A 46 2.44 -6.86 0.38
N HIS A 47 2.50 -8.18 0.55
CA HIS A 47 1.50 -8.94 1.32
C HIS A 47 1.54 -8.60 2.80
N ALA A 48 2.73 -8.47 3.40
CA ALA A 48 2.89 -8.09 4.80
C ALA A 48 2.29 -6.69 5.09
N LEU A 49 2.49 -5.74 4.17
CA LEU A 49 1.89 -4.41 4.27
C LEU A 49 0.35 -4.48 4.26
N ALA A 50 -0.24 -5.22 3.32
CA ALA A 50 -1.69 -5.37 3.26
C ALA A 50 -2.26 -6.10 4.50
N ALA A 51 -1.57 -7.13 5.00
CA ALA A 51 -1.99 -7.87 6.18
C ALA A 51 -1.93 -7.03 7.48
N ALA A 52 -1.08 -6.01 7.53
CA ALA A 52 -0.94 -5.12 8.69
C ALA A 52 -1.98 -3.99 8.76
N HIS A 53 -2.73 -3.74 7.67
CA HIS A 53 -3.62 -2.59 7.55
C HIS A 53 -4.94 -2.94 6.85
N ASP A 54 -6.06 -2.89 7.59
CA ASP A 54 -7.40 -3.26 7.09
C ASP A 54 -7.86 -2.52 5.82
N ASN A 55 -7.29 -1.36 5.53
CA ASN A 55 -7.63 -0.52 4.39
C ASN A 55 -6.69 -0.70 3.19
N LEU A 56 -5.75 -1.65 3.24
CA LEU A 56 -4.81 -1.93 2.17
C LEU A 56 -5.04 -3.34 1.61
N TRP A 57 -4.95 -3.47 0.29
CA TRP A 57 -4.96 -4.76 -0.40
C TRP A 57 -3.66 -4.94 -1.19
N ALA A 58 -3.35 -6.18 -1.54
CA ALA A 58 -2.20 -6.52 -2.37
C ALA A 58 -2.64 -7.14 -3.71
N SER A 59 -1.94 -6.81 -4.79
CA SER A 59 -1.92 -7.62 -6.01
C SER A 59 -0.63 -8.44 -6.07
N VAL A 60 -0.60 -9.47 -6.92
CA VAL A 60 0.60 -10.26 -7.22
C VAL A 60 0.62 -10.61 -8.71
N GLY A 61 1.76 -10.40 -9.36
CA GLY A 61 1.96 -10.66 -10.79
C GLY A 61 3.30 -10.08 -11.28
N VAL A 62 3.70 -10.47 -12.49
CA VAL A 62 4.85 -9.95 -13.26
C VAL A 62 4.44 -9.78 -14.71
#